data_AF-A0A1J5SFG2-F1
#
_entry.id   AF-A0A1J5SFG2-F1
#
_cell.length_a   1.000
_cell.length_b   1.000
_cell.length_c   1.000
_cell.angle_alpha   90.00
_cell.angle_beta   90.00
_cell.angle_gamma   90.00
#
_symmetry.space_group_name_H-M   'P 1'
#
loop_
_entity.id
_entity.type
_entity.pdbx_description
1 polymer ?
#
loop_
_entity_poly.entity_id
_entity_poly.type
_entity_poly.pdbx_seq_one_letter_code
_entity_poly.pdbx_strand_id
1 'polypeptide(L)'
;MTPVAECLAAFVFGTTTGLLVQRSRYCNVAALRDAMLFKTYRNTKAMLVAMMIMTLGFTAFISIGAGKPMHFDVGLNTFIGLFLFGIGMVLAGACTVSTWVKAGEGNLGAFWALLCTFAGMFLFSLLWSFTYWPPAPGTMTGAPNLAGLQLGFANAATLQSKTGIPAIVFGLVQTLALYGIYRAILKRERAGAKSSVASDDGACEAWADPYVDAAPGVVASESSS
;
A
#
# COMPACT_ATOMS: atom_id res chain seq x y z
N MET A 1 -7.59 5.89 -31.07
CA MET A 1 -8.71 6.47 -30.29
C MET A 1 -8.64 7.99 -30.44
N THR A 2 -9.76 8.72 -30.38
CA THR A 2 -9.69 10.20 -30.47
C THR A 2 -9.15 10.73 -29.14
N PRO A 3 -8.32 11.80 -29.14
CA PRO A 3 -7.72 12.34 -27.91
C PRO A 3 -8.78 12.78 -26.89
N VAL A 4 -9.95 13.22 -27.38
CA VAL A 4 -11.09 13.57 -26.53
C VAL A 4 -11.64 12.35 -25.77
N ALA A 5 -11.72 11.18 -26.43
CA ALA A 5 -12.19 9.96 -25.78
C ALA A 5 -11.21 9.47 -24.69
N GLU A 6 -9.91 9.64 -24.90
CA GLU A 6 -8.88 9.31 -23.91
C GLU A 6 -8.97 10.22 -22.69
N CYS A 7 -9.15 11.54 -22.89
CA CYS A 7 -9.35 12.49 -21.80
C CYS A 7 -10.62 12.18 -20.98
N LEU A 8 -11.73 11.84 -21.65
CA LEU A 8 -12.97 11.48 -20.96
C LEU A 8 -12.82 10.18 -20.16
N ALA A 9 -12.17 9.16 -20.73
CA ALA A 9 -11.90 7.91 -20.03
C ALA A 9 -11.01 8.14 -18.79
N ALA A 10 -9.96 8.96 -18.92
CA ALA A 10 -9.09 9.33 -17.81
C ALA A 10 -9.84 10.13 -16.73
N PHE A 11 -10.73 11.03 -17.11
CA PHE A 11 -11.55 11.80 -16.18
C PHE A 11 -12.50 10.90 -15.39
N VAL A 12 -13.26 10.05 -16.06
CA VAL A 12 -14.18 9.10 -15.42
C VAL A 12 -13.41 8.17 -14.47
N PHE A 13 -12.30 7.59 -14.94
CA PHE A 13 -11.46 6.71 -14.12
C PHE A 13 -10.88 7.43 -12.88
N GLY A 14 -10.41 8.67 -13.06
CA GLY A 14 -9.89 9.51 -11.99
C GLY A 14 -10.95 9.84 -10.95
N THR A 15 -12.15 10.24 -11.37
CA THR A 15 -13.27 10.53 -10.48
C THR A 15 -13.71 9.28 -9.71
N THR A 16 -13.88 8.14 -10.38
CA THR A 16 -14.27 6.89 -9.71
C THR A 16 -13.21 6.46 -8.68
N THR A 17 -11.93 6.51 -9.04
CA THR A 17 -10.84 6.14 -8.13
C THR A 17 -10.78 7.10 -6.94
N GLY A 18 -10.94 8.41 -7.16
CA GLY A 18 -10.97 9.41 -6.09
C GLY A 18 -12.09 9.17 -5.08
N LEU A 19 -13.31 8.88 -5.56
CA LEU A 19 -14.45 8.55 -4.71
C LEU A 19 -14.23 7.28 -3.87
N LEU A 20 -13.60 6.25 -4.46
CA LEU A 20 -13.27 5.02 -3.76
C LEU A 20 -12.24 5.26 -2.64
N VAL A 21 -11.21 6.07 -2.91
CA VAL A 21 -10.18 6.41 -1.91
C VAL A 21 -10.77 7.26 -0.79
N GLN A 22 -11.70 8.16 -1.09
CA GLN A 22 -12.41 8.97 -0.10
C GLN A 22 -13.24 8.12 0.85
N ARG A 23 -14.04 7.18 0.33
CA ARG A 23 -14.86 6.28 1.14
C ARG A 23 -14.04 5.30 1.97
N SER A 24 -12.89 4.86 1.45
CA SER A 24 -12.02 3.90 2.15
C SER A 24 -11.07 4.54 3.17
N ARG A 25 -10.98 5.89 3.23
CA ARG A 25 -10.02 6.64 4.07
C ARG A 25 -8.61 6.04 3.97
N TYR A 26 -8.22 5.68 2.75
CA TYR A 26 -7.08 4.83 2.52
C TYR A 26 -5.77 5.62 2.62
N CYS A 27 -4.88 5.21 3.54
CA CYS A 27 -3.55 5.78 3.72
C CYS A 27 -2.53 4.65 3.82
N ASN A 28 -1.64 4.53 2.82
CA ASN A 28 -0.59 3.50 2.79
C ASN A 28 0.31 3.55 4.04
N VAL A 29 0.66 4.75 4.52
CA VAL A 29 1.51 4.91 5.70
C VAL A 29 0.80 4.44 6.97
N ALA A 30 -0.47 4.80 7.14
CA ALA A 30 -1.27 4.32 8.26
C ALA A 30 -1.44 2.79 8.20
N ALA A 31 -1.67 2.22 7.01
CA ALA A 31 -1.78 0.78 6.84
C ALA A 31 -0.50 0.02 7.26
N LEU A 32 0.69 0.59 7.01
CA LEU A 32 1.96 0.02 7.45
C LEU A 32 2.20 0.21 8.95
N ARG A 33 1.94 1.43 9.47
CA ARG A 33 2.07 1.74 10.89
C ARG A 33 1.14 0.87 11.73
N ASP A 34 -0.11 0.71 11.32
CA ASP A 34 -1.12 -0.03 12.07
C ASP A 34 -0.82 -1.54 12.07
N ALA A 35 -0.23 -2.08 10.99
CA ALA A 35 0.27 -3.46 10.95
C ALA A 35 1.44 -3.69 11.90
N MET A 36 2.38 -2.73 11.99
CA MET A 36 3.58 -2.86 12.84
C MET A 36 3.26 -2.64 14.32
N LEU A 37 2.49 -1.59 14.63
CA LEU A 37 2.29 -1.13 16.00
C LEU A 37 1.07 -1.78 16.67
N PHE A 38 -0.07 -1.85 15.96
CA PHE A 38 -1.33 -2.34 16.53
C PHE A 38 -1.66 -3.79 16.14
N LYS A 39 -0.87 -4.40 15.24
CA LYS A 39 -1.16 -5.71 14.62
C LYS A 39 -2.58 -5.78 14.03
N THR A 40 -3.14 -4.63 13.61
CA THR A 40 -4.45 -4.57 12.95
C THR A 40 -4.22 -4.58 11.44
N TYR A 41 -4.64 -5.66 10.78
CA TYR A 41 -4.30 -5.89 9.38
C TYR A 41 -5.40 -5.49 8.39
N ARG A 42 -6.45 -4.78 8.82
CA ARG A 42 -7.60 -4.46 7.95
C ARG A 42 -7.19 -3.62 6.74
N ASN A 43 -6.48 -2.53 6.97
CA ASN A 43 -6.01 -1.62 5.91
C ASN A 43 -4.83 -2.21 5.14
N THR A 44 -3.97 -2.97 5.81
CA THR A 44 -2.80 -3.64 5.22
C THR A 44 -3.20 -4.76 4.27
N LYS A 45 -4.27 -5.51 4.58
CA LYS A 45 -4.85 -6.52 3.67
C LYS A 45 -5.37 -5.88 2.39
N ALA A 46 -6.06 -4.75 2.49
CA ALA A 46 -6.53 -4.00 1.32
C ALA A 46 -5.34 -3.52 0.45
N MET A 47 -4.27 -3.04 1.08
CA MET A 47 -3.04 -2.64 0.39
C MET A 47 -2.38 -3.79 -0.37
N LEU A 48 -2.22 -4.94 0.29
CA LEU A 48 -1.62 -6.11 -0.32
C LEU A 48 -2.41 -6.59 -1.55
N VAL A 49 -3.74 -6.64 -1.43
CA VAL A 49 -4.63 -7.04 -2.54
C VAL A 49 -4.56 -6.02 -3.69
N ALA A 50 -4.58 -4.71 -3.38
CA ALA A 50 -4.45 -3.67 -4.40
C ALA A 50 -3.11 -3.77 -5.15
N MET A 51 -2.01 -4.03 -4.45
CA MET A 51 -0.72 -4.26 -5.09
C MET A 51 -0.72 -5.49 -5.99
N MET A 52 -1.32 -6.61 -5.57
CA MET A 52 -1.44 -7.80 -6.42
C MET A 52 -2.24 -7.51 -7.70
N ILE A 53 -3.40 -6.86 -7.58
CA ILE A 53 -4.25 -6.52 -8.73
C ILE A 53 -3.50 -5.58 -9.69
N MET A 54 -2.81 -4.57 -9.15
CA MET A 54 -2.05 -3.62 -9.97
C MET A 54 -0.89 -4.31 -10.70
N THR A 55 -0.13 -5.19 -10.02
CA THR A 55 0.96 -5.96 -10.63
C THR A 55 0.44 -6.88 -11.74
N LEU A 56 -0.67 -7.60 -11.51
CA LEU A 56 -1.29 -8.46 -12.52
C LEU A 56 -1.86 -7.65 -13.70
N GLY A 57 -2.53 -6.53 -13.42
CA GLY A 57 -3.05 -5.64 -14.45
C GLY A 57 -1.93 -5.10 -15.34
N PHE A 58 -0.87 -4.55 -14.75
CA PHE A 58 0.25 -3.99 -15.50
C PHE A 58 1.01 -5.05 -16.31
N THR A 59 1.21 -6.25 -15.76
CA THR A 59 1.87 -7.35 -16.47
C THR A 59 1.03 -7.88 -17.64
N ALA A 60 -0.30 -7.95 -17.49
CA ALA A 60 -1.22 -8.27 -18.58
C ALA A 60 -1.24 -7.18 -19.67
N PHE A 61 -1.23 -5.90 -19.30
CA PHE A 61 -1.15 -4.81 -20.27
C PHE A 61 0.15 -4.82 -21.08
N ILE A 62 1.27 -5.19 -20.46
CA ILE A 62 2.55 -5.37 -21.15
C ILE A 62 2.52 -6.58 -22.10
N SER A 63 1.92 -7.71 -21.69
CA SER A 63 1.87 -8.90 -22.55
C SER A 63 0.99 -8.73 -23.78
N ILE A 64 -0.01 -7.86 -23.72
CA ILE A 64 -0.89 -7.50 -24.85
C ILE A 64 -0.22 -6.46 -25.80
N GLY A 65 0.96 -5.92 -25.44
CA GLY A 65 1.73 -5.00 -26.29
C GLY A 65 1.23 -3.55 -26.29
N ALA A 66 0.23 -3.21 -25.46
CA ALA A 66 -0.34 -1.87 -25.34
C ALA A 66 0.34 -1.00 -24.27
N GLY A 67 1.23 -1.58 -23.45
CA GLY A 67 1.99 -0.84 -22.44
C GLY A 67 3.25 -0.22 -23.03
N LYS A 68 3.41 1.11 -22.93
CA LYS A 68 4.71 1.79 -23.05
C LYS A 68 5.38 1.80 -21.67
N PRO A 69 6.29 0.87 -21.34
CA PRO A 69 6.99 0.91 -20.06
C PRO A 69 7.86 2.17 -20.01
N MET A 70 7.66 3.01 -18.99
CA MET A 70 8.53 4.14 -18.72
C MET A 70 9.86 3.63 -18.15
N HIS A 71 10.97 3.99 -18.80
CA HIS A 71 12.30 3.64 -18.33
C HIS A 71 12.74 4.65 -17.27
N PHE A 72 12.83 4.18 -16.03
CA PHE A 72 13.44 4.94 -14.94
C PHE A 72 14.74 4.27 -14.56
N ASP A 73 15.84 5.02 -14.64
CA ASP A 73 17.11 4.63 -14.05
C ASP A 73 17.04 4.77 -12.53
N VAL A 74 17.11 3.64 -11.83
CA VAL A 74 17.15 3.55 -10.38
C VAL A 74 18.61 3.65 -9.95
N GLY A 75 18.93 4.71 -9.19
CA GLY A 75 20.27 4.99 -8.68
C GLY A 75 20.25 5.33 -7.18
N LEU A 76 21.39 5.78 -6.65
CA LEU A 76 21.48 6.19 -5.24
C LEU A 76 20.55 7.38 -4.93
N ASN A 77 20.29 8.23 -5.94
CA ASN A 77 19.31 9.31 -5.87
C ASN A 77 17.92 8.84 -5.45
N THR A 78 17.49 7.66 -5.92
CA THR A 78 16.17 7.13 -5.59
C THR A 78 16.10 6.75 -4.10
N PHE A 79 17.18 6.23 -3.53
CA PHE A 79 17.25 5.91 -2.09
C PHE A 79 17.22 7.18 -1.23
N ILE A 80 18.02 8.18 -1.60
CA ILE A 80 18.04 9.47 -0.90
C ILE A 80 16.67 10.15 -0.99
N GLY A 81 16.07 10.15 -2.19
CA GLY A 81 14.73 10.68 -2.43
C GLY A 81 13.65 9.95 -1.62
N LEU A 82 13.71 8.62 -1.53
CA LEU A 82 12.77 7.82 -0.74
C LEU A 82 12.83 8.20 0.75
N PHE A 83 14.04 8.43 1.28
CA PHE A 83 14.22 8.82 2.68
C PHE A 83 13.71 10.25 2.96
N LEU A 84 14.07 11.21 2.10
CA LEU A 84 13.58 12.59 2.20
C LEU A 84 12.06 12.66 2.08
N PHE A 85 11.49 11.92 1.12
CA PHE A 85 10.05 11.83 0.92
C PHE A 85 9.34 11.21 2.12
N GLY A 86 9.93 10.15 2.71
CA GLY A 86 9.43 9.53 3.92
C GLY A 86 9.40 10.49 5.11
N ILE A 87 10.48 11.25 5.35
CA ILE A 87 10.52 12.29 6.38
C ILE A 87 9.43 13.34 6.12
N GLY A 88 9.29 13.79 4.87
CA GLY A 88 8.25 14.73 4.47
C GLY A 88 6.84 14.22 4.76
N MET A 89 6.54 12.94 4.52
CA MET A 89 5.25 12.34 4.85
C MET A 89 4.95 12.36 6.35
N VAL A 90 5.96 12.11 7.20
CA VAL A 90 5.78 12.14 8.65
C VAL A 90 5.50 13.55 9.14
N LEU A 91 6.23 14.55 8.62
CA LEU A 91 6.01 15.96 8.96
C LEU A 91 4.66 16.49 8.47
N ALA A 92 4.21 16.07 7.28
CA ALA A 92 2.91 16.46 6.73
C ALA A 92 1.72 15.70 7.36
N GLY A 93 1.98 14.57 8.06
CA GLY A 93 0.94 13.75 8.70
C GLY A 93 0.00 13.03 7.72
N ALA A 94 0.36 12.93 6.44
CA ALA A 94 -0.45 12.32 5.39
C ALA A 94 0.41 11.86 4.21
N CYS A 95 0.00 10.77 3.53
CA CYS A 95 0.59 10.40 2.25
C CYS A 95 -0.04 11.20 1.10
N THR A 96 0.68 11.34 -0.02
CA THR A 96 0.29 12.15 -1.18
C THR A 96 -1.11 11.81 -1.74
N VAL A 97 -1.50 10.54 -1.70
CA VAL A 97 -2.83 10.12 -2.15
C VAL A 97 -3.92 10.64 -1.19
N SER A 98 -3.67 10.55 0.12
CA SER A 98 -4.61 11.03 1.13
C SER A 98 -4.64 12.55 1.25
N THR A 99 -3.55 13.26 0.92
CA THR A 99 -3.56 14.74 0.90
C THR A 99 -4.45 15.27 -0.21
N TRP A 100 -4.45 14.65 -1.39
CA TRP A 100 -5.38 14.99 -2.48
C TRP A 100 -6.84 14.86 -2.06
N VAL A 101 -7.19 13.74 -1.41
CA VAL A 101 -8.57 13.50 -0.99
C VAL A 101 -8.98 14.41 0.16
N LYS A 102 -8.13 14.60 1.17
CA LYS A 102 -8.41 15.53 2.28
C LYS A 102 -8.49 16.99 1.82
N ALA A 103 -7.71 17.39 0.82
CA ALA A 103 -7.81 18.70 0.21
C ALA A 103 -9.18 18.87 -0.48
N GLY A 104 -9.67 17.82 -1.17
CA GLY A 104 -11.02 17.78 -1.73
C GLY A 104 -12.16 17.78 -0.70
N GLU A 105 -11.91 17.27 0.51
CA GLU A 105 -12.84 17.36 1.66
C GLU A 105 -12.85 18.75 2.33
N GLY A 106 -11.98 19.68 1.90
CA GLY A 106 -11.89 21.03 2.47
C GLY A 106 -10.95 21.16 3.67
N ASN A 107 -10.08 20.18 3.92
CA ASN A 107 -9.08 20.29 5.00
C ASN A 107 -7.97 21.27 4.60
N LEU A 108 -7.99 22.47 5.20
CA LEU A 108 -7.00 23.53 4.97
C LEU A 108 -5.56 23.08 5.23
N GLY A 109 -5.33 22.20 6.22
CA GLY A 109 -4.00 21.66 6.49
C GLY A 109 -3.49 20.76 5.36
N ALA A 110 -4.37 19.93 4.79
CA ALA A 110 -4.02 19.09 3.65
C ALA A 110 -3.82 19.91 2.36
N PHE A 111 -4.58 20.99 2.20
CA PHE A 111 -4.41 21.92 1.09
C PHE A 111 -3.03 22.59 1.12
N TRP A 112 -2.60 23.10 2.28
CA TRP A 112 -1.26 23.66 2.45
C TRP A 112 -0.16 22.62 2.24
N ALA A 113 -0.32 21.39 2.76
CA ALA A 113 0.63 20.31 2.54
C ALA A 113 0.78 19.98 1.04
N LEU A 114 -0.33 19.99 0.29
CA LEU A 114 -0.35 19.76 -1.16
C LEU A 114 0.37 20.90 -1.89
N LEU A 115 0.09 22.15 -1.54
CA LEU A 115 0.75 23.33 -2.13
C LEU A 115 2.26 23.31 -1.88
N CYS A 116 2.69 23.04 -0.64
CA CYS A 116 4.11 22.91 -0.29
C CYS A 116 4.79 21.75 -1.04
N THR A 117 4.08 20.65 -1.30
CA THR A 117 4.61 19.52 -2.09
C THR A 117 4.89 19.94 -3.54
N PHE A 118 3.96 20.65 -4.18
CA PHE A 118 4.16 21.17 -5.53
C PHE A 118 5.26 22.23 -5.59
N ALA A 119 5.28 23.15 -4.63
CA ALA A 119 6.32 24.17 -4.52
C ALA A 119 7.71 23.54 -4.31
N GLY A 120 7.82 22.55 -3.44
CA GLY A 120 9.06 21.81 -3.19
C GLY A 120 9.54 21.02 -4.42
N MET A 121 8.64 20.34 -5.12
CA MET A 121 8.96 19.62 -6.37
C MET A 121 9.48 20.59 -7.44
N PHE A 122 8.81 21.72 -7.62
CA PHE A 122 9.18 22.74 -8.60
C PHE A 122 10.52 23.40 -8.25
N LEU A 123 10.71 23.80 -7.00
CA LEU A 123 11.93 24.44 -6.53
C LEU A 123 13.12 23.47 -6.59
N PHE A 124 12.94 22.21 -6.20
CA PHE A 124 13.97 21.19 -6.34
C PHE A 124 14.33 20.96 -7.82
N SER A 125 13.34 20.88 -8.71
CA SER A 125 13.58 20.74 -10.15
C SER A 125 14.37 21.92 -10.72
N LEU A 126 14.09 23.14 -10.28
CA LEU A 126 14.84 24.34 -10.69
C LEU A 126 16.26 24.33 -10.13
N LEU A 127 16.42 24.14 -8.82
CA LEU A 127 17.74 24.09 -8.16
C LEU A 127 18.65 23.04 -8.78
N TRP A 128 18.10 21.85 -9.04
CA TRP A 128 18.84 20.77 -9.67
C TRP A 128 19.23 21.12 -11.12
N SER A 129 18.33 21.75 -11.88
CA SER A 129 18.62 22.26 -13.22
C SER A 129 19.67 23.38 -13.24
N PHE A 130 19.75 24.21 -12.19
CA PHE A 130 20.77 25.26 -12.09
C PHE A 130 22.15 24.72 -11.67
N THR A 131 22.17 23.64 -10.88
CA THR A 131 23.42 23.10 -10.29
C THR A 131 24.07 22.02 -11.15
N TYR A 132 23.26 21.18 -11.80
CA TYR A 132 23.71 20.07 -12.65
C TYR A 132 23.26 20.29 -14.09
N TRP A 133 24.08 21.00 -14.87
CA TRP A 133 23.92 21.18 -16.32
C TRP A 133 24.88 20.24 -17.04
N PRO A 134 24.43 19.04 -17.47
CA PRO A 134 23.58 18.85 -18.65
C PRO A 134 22.16 18.33 -18.31
N PRO A 135 21.17 18.48 -19.22
CA PRO A 135 19.77 18.09 -18.97
C PRO A 135 19.66 16.57 -18.70
N ALA A 136 18.67 16.17 -17.89
CA ALA A 136 18.39 14.78 -17.50
C ALA A 136 18.44 13.70 -18.62
N PRO A 137 18.14 14.00 -19.91
CA PRO A 137 18.35 13.04 -20.99
C PRO A 137 19.83 12.63 -21.20
N GLY A 138 20.79 13.44 -20.78
CA GLY A 138 22.23 13.17 -20.91
C GLY A 138 22.80 12.26 -19.81
N THR A 139 22.10 12.10 -18.68
CA THR A 139 22.51 11.21 -17.59
C THR A 139 21.85 9.82 -17.66
N MET A 140 20.79 9.68 -18.48
CA MET A 140 20.10 8.41 -18.80
C MET A 140 20.86 7.56 -19.84
N THR A 141 22.18 7.49 -19.73
CA THR A 141 23.06 6.82 -20.71
C THR A 141 23.37 5.36 -20.35
N GLY A 142 22.79 4.82 -19.28
CA GLY A 142 23.03 3.44 -18.84
C GLY A 142 24.46 3.15 -18.36
N ALA A 143 25.31 4.18 -18.25
CA ALA A 143 26.66 4.11 -17.72
C ALA A 143 26.70 4.63 -16.27
N PRO A 144 27.61 4.13 -15.41
CA PRO A 144 27.76 4.63 -14.04
C PRO A 144 28.25 6.08 -14.07
N ASN A 145 27.37 7.01 -13.71
CA ASN A 145 27.68 8.44 -13.66
C ASN A 145 27.72 8.90 -12.20
N LEU A 146 28.94 9.04 -11.66
CA LEU A 146 29.18 9.55 -10.29
C LEU A 146 28.72 11.00 -10.12
N ALA A 147 28.82 11.81 -11.17
CA ALA A 147 28.33 13.19 -11.19
C ALA A 147 26.79 13.28 -11.15
N GLY A 148 26.07 12.26 -11.62
CA GLY A 148 24.61 12.20 -11.56
C GLY A 148 24.08 11.37 -10.39
N LEU A 149 24.93 10.79 -9.53
CA LEU A 149 24.57 9.77 -8.52
C LEU A 149 23.69 8.61 -9.08
N GLN A 150 23.82 8.35 -10.39
CA GLN A 150 23.01 7.41 -11.13
C GLN A 150 23.83 6.12 -11.35
N LEU A 151 23.72 5.19 -10.40
CA LEU A 151 24.25 3.84 -10.52
C LEU A 151 23.23 3.01 -11.34
N GLY A 152 23.32 3.09 -12.66
CA GLY A 152 22.37 2.51 -13.64
C GLY A 152 22.23 0.98 -13.67
N PHE A 153 22.41 0.29 -12.54
CA PHE A 153 22.36 -1.17 -12.43
C PHE A 153 21.05 -1.73 -11.85
N ALA A 154 20.11 -0.89 -11.39
CA ALA A 154 18.93 -1.35 -10.65
C ALA A 154 17.59 -1.20 -11.38
N ASN A 155 17.55 -1.28 -12.73
CA ASN A 155 16.29 -1.23 -13.47
C ASN A 155 15.73 -2.62 -13.73
N ALA A 156 14.42 -2.77 -13.57
CA ALA A 156 13.71 -3.98 -13.98
C ALA A 156 13.96 -4.31 -15.47
N ALA A 157 14.07 -3.29 -16.32
CA ALA A 157 14.33 -3.45 -17.75
C ALA A 157 15.78 -3.88 -18.09
N THR A 158 16.79 -3.42 -17.34
CA THR A 158 18.19 -3.87 -17.54
C THR A 158 18.41 -5.26 -16.96
N LEU A 159 17.68 -5.62 -15.91
CA LEU A 159 17.59 -7.01 -15.46
C LEU A 159 16.89 -7.89 -16.49
N GLN A 160 15.78 -7.46 -17.09
CA GLN A 160 15.08 -8.20 -18.15
C GLN A 160 15.96 -8.39 -19.40
N SER A 161 16.73 -7.39 -19.82
CA SER A 161 17.63 -7.51 -20.97
C SER A 161 18.86 -8.38 -20.68
N LYS A 162 19.32 -8.45 -19.43
CA LYS A 162 20.45 -9.31 -19.00
C LYS A 162 20.04 -10.75 -18.66
N THR A 163 18.82 -10.96 -18.17
CA THR A 163 18.35 -12.29 -17.70
C THR A 163 17.43 -12.99 -18.70
N GLY A 164 16.88 -12.29 -19.70
CA GLY A 164 15.99 -12.89 -20.71
C GLY A 164 14.63 -13.36 -20.16
N ILE A 165 14.29 -12.95 -18.94
CA ILE A 165 13.09 -13.42 -18.24
C ILE A 165 11.89 -12.55 -18.65
N PRO A 166 10.79 -13.15 -19.17
CA PRO A 166 9.61 -12.39 -19.57
C PRO A 166 9.00 -11.65 -18.36
N ALA A 167 8.49 -10.44 -18.59
CA ALA A 167 7.90 -9.56 -17.55
C ALA A 167 6.88 -10.27 -16.64
N ILE A 168 6.21 -11.28 -17.20
CA ILE A 168 5.22 -12.12 -16.55
C ILE A 168 5.81 -12.89 -15.37
N VAL A 169 7.05 -13.41 -15.48
CA VAL A 169 7.69 -14.18 -14.40
C VAL A 169 7.99 -13.27 -13.22
N PHE A 170 8.48 -12.05 -13.46
CA PHE A 170 8.73 -11.08 -12.39
C PHE A 170 7.42 -10.67 -11.69
N GLY A 171 6.36 -10.45 -12.46
CA GLY A 171 5.01 -10.20 -11.94
C GLY A 171 4.44 -11.34 -11.11
N LEU A 172 4.61 -12.58 -11.57
CA LEU A 172 4.17 -13.78 -10.85
C LEU A 172 4.96 -14.01 -9.57
N VAL A 173 6.28 -13.84 -9.60
CA VAL A 173 7.14 -13.97 -8.40
C VAL A 173 6.77 -12.92 -7.36
N GLN A 174 6.58 -11.66 -7.77
CA GLN A 174 6.13 -10.60 -6.87
C GLN A 174 4.74 -10.89 -6.30
N THR A 175 3.82 -11.38 -7.12
CA THR A 175 2.46 -11.73 -6.68
C THR A 175 2.48 -12.90 -5.70
N LEU A 176 3.30 -13.93 -5.94
CA LEU A 176 3.50 -15.06 -5.03
C LEU A 176 4.10 -14.62 -3.69
N ALA A 177 5.10 -13.74 -3.71
CA ALA A 177 5.70 -13.19 -2.50
C ALA A 177 4.66 -12.41 -1.68
N LEU A 178 3.89 -11.53 -2.32
CA LEU A 178 2.80 -10.79 -1.67
C LEU A 178 1.71 -11.74 -1.13
N TYR A 179 1.36 -12.78 -1.89
CA TYR A 179 0.36 -13.77 -1.47
C TYR A 179 0.84 -14.59 -0.25
N GLY A 180 2.13 -14.92 -0.20
CA GLY A 180 2.76 -15.55 0.96
C GLY A 180 2.64 -14.68 2.22
N ILE A 181 2.94 -13.38 2.10
CA ILE A 181 2.77 -12.41 3.20
C ILE A 181 1.30 -12.31 3.62
N TYR A 182 0.38 -12.22 2.66
CA TYR A 182 -1.06 -12.19 2.93
C TYR A 182 -1.57 -13.44 3.66
N ARG A 183 -1.11 -14.63 3.26
CA ARG A 183 -1.43 -15.91 3.92
C ARG A 183 -0.85 -15.99 5.33
N ALA A 184 0.36 -15.48 5.53
CA ALA A 184 0.99 -15.43 6.86
C ALA A 184 0.20 -14.53 7.82
N ILE A 185 -0.31 -13.39 7.33
CA ILE A 185 -1.19 -12.51 8.11
C ILE A 185 -2.49 -13.22 8.50
N LEU A 186 -3.16 -13.88 7.55
CA LEU A 186 -4.39 -14.63 7.84
C LEU A 186 -4.17 -15.77 8.83
N LYS A 187 -3.02 -16.47 8.74
CA LYS A 187 -2.68 -17.54 9.69
C LYS A 187 -2.48 -16.99 11.11
N ARG A 188 -1.86 -15.80 11.25
CA ARG A 188 -1.70 -15.13 12.55
C ARG A 188 -3.03 -14.65 13.12
N GLU A 189 -3.93 -14.09 12.30
CA GLU A 189 -5.28 -13.73 12.74
C GLU A 189 -6.08 -14.96 13.21
N ARG A 190 -6.03 -16.08 12.47
CA ARG A 190 -6.71 -17.33 12.86
C ARG A 190 -6.14 -17.95 14.14
N ALA A 191 -4.83 -17.86 14.35
CA ALA A 191 -4.21 -18.34 15.60
C ALA A 191 -4.66 -17.48 16.80
N GLY A 192 -4.70 -16.15 16.64
CA GLY A 192 -5.20 -15.25 17.67
C GLY A 192 -6.68 -15.44 17.98
N ALA A 193 -7.52 -15.64 16.96
CA ALA A 193 -8.96 -15.91 17.14
C ALA A 193 -9.23 -17.24 17.86
N LYS A 194 -8.41 -18.27 17.61
CA LYS A 194 -8.52 -19.54 18.35
C LYS A 194 -8.14 -19.38 19.82
N SER A 195 -7.14 -18.56 20.13
CA SER A 195 -6.74 -18.29 21.51
C SER A 195 -7.78 -17.46 22.28
N SER A 196 -8.48 -16.52 21.64
CA SER A 196 -9.56 -15.77 22.28
C SER A 196 -10.79 -16.64 22.52
N VAL A 197 -11.19 -17.46 21.54
CA VAL A 197 -12.33 -18.39 21.70
C VAL A 197 -12.04 -19.42 22.79
N ALA A 198 -10.85 -20.01 22.83
CA ALA A 198 -10.47 -20.94 23.90
C ALA A 198 -10.44 -20.28 25.29
N SER A 199 -10.15 -18.97 25.37
CA SER A 199 -10.20 -18.23 26.63
C SER A 199 -11.64 -17.89 27.06
N ASP A 200 -12.52 -17.55 26.11
CA ASP A 200 -13.93 -17.27 26.37
C ASP A 200 -14.68 -18.55 26.78
N ASP A 201 -14.41 -19.68 26.11
CA ASP A 201 -14.97 -20.98 26.47
C ASP A 201 -14.55 -21.39 27.89
N GLY A 202 -13.25 -21.27 28.22
CA GLY A 202 -12.75 -21.56 29.57
C GLY A 202 -13.28 -20.60 30.64
N ALA A 203 -13.54 -19.33 30.30
CA ALA A 203 -14.22 -18.40 31.20
C ALA A 203 -15.70 -18.76 31.36
N CYS A 204 -16.41 -19.16 30.31
CA CYS A 204 -17.80 -19.57 30.40
C CYS A 204 -17.97 -20.84 31.25
N GLU A 205 -17.08 -21.83 31.09
CA GLU A 205 -17.05 -23.04 31.91
C GLU A 205 -16.71 -22.74 33.38
N ALA A 206 -15.74 -21.86 33.67
CA ALA A 206 -15.38 -21.50 35.04
C ALA A 206 -16.49 -20.75 35.80
N TRP A 207 -17.38 -20.04 35.09
CA TRP A 207 -18.54 -19.36 35.68
C TRP A 207 -19.79 -20.24 35.76
N ALA A 208 -19.83 -21.37 35.05
CA ALA A 208 -20.91 -22.34 35.13
C ALA A 208 -20.82 -23.24 36.38
N ASP A 209 -19.63 -23.36 36.99
CA ASP A 209 -19.34 -24.32 38.07
C ASP A 209 -19.55 -23.90 39.55
N PRO A 210 -20.09 -22.72 39.94
CA PRO A 210 -20.42 -22.45 41.35
C PRO A 210 -21.88 -22.73 41.75
N TYR A 211 -22.77 -23.20 40.85
CA TYR A 211 -24.20 -23.34 41.16
C TYR A 211 -24.79 -24.76 41.04
N VAL A 212 -24.00 -25.77 40.66
CA VAL A 212 -24.50 -27.15 40.47
C VAL A 212 -24.43 -28.00 41.76
N ASP A 213 -23.68 -27.58 42.79
CA ASP A 213 -23.45 -28.39 44.00
C ASP A 213 -24.30 -28.00 45.24
N ALA A 214 -25.31 -27.14 45.09
CA ALA A 214 -26.16 -26.71 46.21
C ALA A 214 -27.65 -27.02 46.00
N ALA A 215 -28.02 -28.31 46.04
CA ALA A 215 -29.40 -28.69 46.35
C ALA A 215 -29.47 -30.04 47.09
N PRO A 216 -29.47 -30.05 48.44
CA PRO A 216 -29.97 -31.18 49.20
C PRO A 216 -31.51 -31.14 49.22
N GLY A 217 -32.13 -32.30 49.03
CA GLY A 217 -33.53 -32.45 48.63
C GLY A 217 -34.62 -31.95 49.58
N VAL A 218 -35.80 -31.73 49.00
CA VAL A 218 -37.13 -31.70 49.67
C VAL A 218 -38.18 -32.17 48.64
N VAL A 219 -38.62 -33.43 48.76
CA VAL A 219 -39.99 -33.89 49.10
C VAL A 219 -41.04 -33.83 47.97
N ALA A 220 -41.53 -35.03 47.64
CA ALA A 220 -42.74 -35.31 46.90
C ALA A 220 -44.00 -34.80 47.62
N SER A 221 -44.98 -34.26 46.87
CA SER A 221 -46.41 -34.49 47.16
C SER A 221 -47.28 -34.17 45.95
N GLU A 222 -48.25 -35.07 45.76
CA GLU A 222 -49.33 -35.07 44.77
C GLU A 222 -50.36 -33.94 44.97
N SER A 223 -51.13 -33.73 43.90
CA SER A 223 -52.60 -33.53 43.87
C SER A 223 -53.18 -32.17 43.43
N SER A 224 -54.06 -32.30 42.42
CA SER A 224 -55.24 -31.50 42.06
C SER A 224 -55.08 -30.00 41.73
N SER A 225 -55.25 -29.64 40.46
CA SER A 225 -56.55 -29.24 39.85
C SER A 225 -56.39 -29.04 38.35
#